data_AF-A0A6B0XD06-F1
#
_entry.id   AF-A0A6B0XD06-F1
#
_cell.length_a   1.000
_cell.length_b   1.000
_cell.length_c   1.000
_cell.angle_alpha   90.00
_cell.angle_beta   90.00
_cell.angle_gamma   90.00
#
_symmetry.space_group_name_H-M   'P 1'
#
loop_
_entity.id
_entity.type
_entity.pdbx_description
1 polymer ?
#
loop_
_entity_poly.entity_id
_entity_poly.type
_entity_poly.pdbx_seq_one_letter_code
_entity_poly.pdbx_strand_id
1 'polypeptide(L)'
;MEIEGSEGGISLRGGGSGPAMLYPHPVFDPTDASQQWVPLDEVADEALSTGNDLAVADLLDAAEADREPLSSARDAVAALEMILGAYEAEITGGRVEFPMQRREHPLVSWREGR
;
A
#
# COMPACT_ATOMS: atom_id res chain seq x y z
N MET A 1 7.48 -4.37 4.50
CA MET A 1 7.09 -3.05 3.97
C MET A 1 8.03 -2.03 4.56
N GLU A 2 8.48 -1.06 3.77
CA GLU A 2 9.39 0.00 4.23
C GLU A 2 8.79 1.35 3.86
N ILE A 3 8.93 2.31 4.77
CA ILE A 3 8.49 3.69 4.61
C ILE A 3 9.73 4.54 4.87
N GLU A 4 10.25 5.19 3.82
CA GLU A 4 11.42 6.06 3.92
C GLU A 4 10.98 7.53 3.95
N GLY A 5 11.48 8.27 4.93
CA GLY A 5 11.18 9.68 5.15
C GLY A 5 12.45 10.53 5.25
N SER A 6 12.27 11.85 5.32
CA SER A 6 13.39 12.80 5.43
C SER A 6 14.11 12.78 6.77
N GLU A 7 13.53 12.13 7.79
CA GLU A 7 14.05 12.07 9.16
C GLU A 7 14.43 10.64 9.60
N GLY A 8 14.23 9.65 8.72
CA GLY A 8 14.44 8.24 9.03
C GLY A 8 13.52 7.31 8.24
N GLY A 9 13.57 6.03 8.58
CA GLY A 9 12.78 4.99 7.93
C GLY A 9 12.03 4.11 8.93
N ILE A 10 10.85 3.63 8.55
CA ILE A 10 10.09 2.62 9.29
C ILE A 10 10.06 1.33 8.48
N SER A 11 10.37 0.21 9.12
CA SER A 11 10.36 -1.12 8.51
C SER A 11 9.43 -2.05 9.28
N LEU A 12 8.43 -2.59 8.58
CA LEU A 12 7.59 -3.68 9.09
C LEU A 12 8.30 -5.00 8.77
N ARG A 13 8.89 -5.62 9.80
CA ARG A 13 9.65 -6.87 9.70
C ARG A 13 8.74 -8.05 10.05
N GLY A 14 8.88 -9.18 9.35
CA GLY A 14 8.16 -10.42 9.70
C GLY A 14 7.03 -10.84 8.75
N GLY A 15 6.85 -10.16 7.61
CA GLY A 15 6.01 -10.69 6.52
C GLY A 15 4.52 -10.86 6.85
N GLY A 16 4.03 -10.22 7.92
CA GLY A 16 2.63 -10.26 8.30
C GLY A 16 2.37 -10.20 9.81
N SER A 17 3.31 -10.67 10.61
CA SER A 17 3.31 -10.57 12.07
C SER A 17 4.76 -10.43 12.50
N GLY A 18 5.12 -9.25 12.96
CA GLY A 18 6.45 -8.96 13.48
C GLY A 18 6.62 -7.48 13.76
N PRO A 19 7.70 -7.12 14.48
CA PRO A 19 7.83 -5.78 15.04
C PRO A 19 8.02 -4.75 13.93
N ALA A 20 7.33 -3.61 14.10
CA ALA A 20 7.70 -2.39 13.43
C ALA A 20 9.00 -1.86 14.04
N MET A 21 9.93 -1.45 13.18
CA MET A 21 11.22 -0.91 13.59
C MET A 21 11.37 0.50 13.01
N LEU A 22 11.86 1.42 13.82
CA LEU A 22 12.27 2.76 13.42
C LEU A 22 13.78 2.81 13.27
N TYR A 23 14.24 3.43 12.19
CA TYR A 23 15.60 3.88 12.02
C TYR A 23 15.61 5.41 12.13
N PRO A 24 16.00 5.99 13.29
CA PRO A 24 15.83 7.42 13.57
C PRO A 24 16.96 8.27 13.00
N HIS A 25 17.47 7.91 11.83
CA HIS A 25 18.54 8.63 11.15
C HIS A 25 18.21 8.77 9.67
N PRO A 26 18.30 9.97 9.10
CA PRO A 26 17.95 10.22 7.70
C PRO A 26 18.94 9.61 6.71
N VAL A 27 20.17 9.34 7.17
CA VAL A 27 21.25 8.78 6.35
C VAL A 27 22.01 7.76 7.20
N PHE A 28 22.28 6.61 6.62
CA PHE A 28 23.14 5.60 7.22
C PHE A 28 24.61 6.03 7.20
N ASP A 29 25.24 6.08 8.38
CA ASP A 29 26.68 6.31 8.53
C ASP A 29 27.36 5.01 9.02
N PRO A 30 28.16 4.33 8.17
CA PRO A 30 28.82 3.09 8.54
C PRO A 30 29.94 3.27 9.60
N THR A 31 30.33 4.51 9.91
CA THR A 31 31.34 4.82 10.92
C THR A 31 30.75 5.12 12.30
N ASP A 32 29.45 5.42 12.36
CA ASP A 32 28.73 5.69 13.60
C ASP A 32 28.05 4.42 14.12
N ALA A 33 28.77 3.69 14.96
CA ALA A 33 28.25 2.46 15.60
C ALA A 33 27.10 2.72 16.59
N SER A 34 26.74 3.97 16.89
CA SER A 34 25.57 4.28 17.72
C SER A 34 24.25 4.23 16.95
N GLN A 35 24.31 4.30 15.61
CA GLN A 35 23.12 4.23 14.77
C GLN A 35 22.55 2.82 14.79
N GLN A 36 21.28 2.72 15.17
CA GLN A 36 20.62 1.44 15.34
C GLN A 36 19.13 1.53 15.04
N TRP A 37 18.55 0.39 14.67
CA TRP A 37 17.11 0.23 14.61
C TRP A 37 16.56 0.10 16.02
N VAL A 38 15.50 0.85 16.32
CA VAL A 38 14.78 0.78 17.59
C VAL A 38 13.39 0.21 17.35
N PRO A 39 12.86 -0.64 18.25
CA PRO A 39 11.47 -1.11 18.16
C PRO A 39 10.48 0.04 18.26
N LEU A 40 9.38 -0.04 17.51
CA LEU A 40 8.19 0.78 17.72
C LEU A 40 7.19 -0.03 18.52
N ASP A 41 7.18 0.18 19.84
CA ASP A 41 6.37 -0.60 20.78
C ASP A 41 4.85 -0.37 20.63
N GLU A 42 4.44 0.72 19.98
CA GLU A 42 3.03 1.11 19.80
C GLU A 42 2.34 0.43 18.61
N VAL A 43 3.07 -0.33 17.79
CA VAL A 43 2.48 -1.06 16.65
C VAL A 43 2.14 -2.47 17.12
N ALA A 44 0.85 -2.76 17.27
CA ALA A 44 0.38 -4.07 17.70
C ALA A 44 0.84 -5.17 16.72
N ASP A 45 1.51 -6.19 17.24
CA ASP A 45 1.88 -7.40 16.50
C ASP A 45 0.66 -8.33 16.40
N GLU A 46 -0.34 -7.88 15.63
CA GLU A 46 -1.53 -8.67 15.35
C GLU A 46 -1.31 -9.60 14.16
N ALA A 47 -1.92 -10.77 14.21
CA ALA A 47 -1.91 -11.68 13.08
C ALA A 47 -2.67 -11.06 11.89
N LEU A 48 -2.14 -11.24 10.67
CA LEU A 48 -2.78 -10.82 9.42
C LEU A 48 -4.27 -11.20 9.30
N SER A 49 -4.71 -12.25 10.00
CA SER A 49 -6.10 -12.71 9.98
C SER A 49 -7.09 -11.68 10.53
N THR A 50 -6.69 -10.73 11.38
CA THR A 50 -7.63 -9.73 11.96
C THR A 50 -8.09 -8.70 10.95
N GLY A 51 -7.35 -8.48 9.86
CA GLY A 51 -7.69 -7.47 8.86
C GLY A 51 -9.05 -7.67 8.19
N ASN A 52 -9.43 -8.92 7.89
CA ASN A 52 -10.74 -9.23 7.31
C ASN A 52 -11.88 -8.98 8.31
N ASP A 53 -11.68 -9.35 9.58
CA ASP A 53 -12.66 -9.15 10.64
C ASP A 53 -12.91 -7.64 10.83
N LEU A 54 -11.86 -6.82 10.83
CA LEU A 54 -11.95 -5.36 10.91
C LEU A 54 -12.68 -4.76 9.71
N ALA A 55 -12.38 -5.23 8.49
CA ALA A 55 -13.05 -4.75 7.27
C ALA A 55 -14.55 -5.08 7.25
N VAL A 56 -14.93 -6.29 7.71
CA VAL A 56 -16.33 -6.69 7.83
C VAL A 56 -17.04 -5.87 8.92
N ALA A 57 -16.40 -5.66 10.06
CA ALA A 57 -16.95 -4.84 11.14
C ALA A 57 -17.21 -3.39 10.69
N ASP A 58 -16.26 -2.77 9.98
CA ASP A 58 -16.43 -1.43 9.43
C ASP A 58 -17.57 -1.38 8.40
N LEU A 59 -17.70 -2.38 7.53
CA LEU A 59 -18.76 -2.42 6.52
C LEU A 59 -20.15 -2.49 7.16
N LEU A 60 -20.32 -3.30 8.21
CA LEU A 60 -21.58 -3.42 8.93
C LEU A 60 -21.93 -2.10 9.63
N ASP A 61 -20.98 -1.51 10.37
CA ASP A 61 -21.17 -0.20 11.02
C ASP A 61 -21.49 0.90 10.00
N ALA A 62 -20.82 0.89 8.84
CA ALA A 62 -21.06 1.84 7.77
C ALA A 62 -22.48 1.76 7.21
N ALA A 63 -22.98 0.54 6.99
CA ALA A 63 -24.33 0.30 6.52
C ALA A 63 -25.39 0.72 7.55
N GLU A 64 -25.14 0.50 8.85
CA GLU A 64 -26.03 0.90 9.94
C GLU A 64 -26.06 2.42 10.14
N ALA A 65 -24.92 3.08 9.98
CA ALA A 65 -24.76 4.52 10.20
C ALA A 65 -24.98 5.38 8.93
N ASP A 66 -25.34 4.77 7.79
CA ASP A 66 -25.50 5.43 6.49
C ASP A 66 -24.28 6.28 6.11
N ARG A 67 -23.08 5.69 6.24
CA ARG A 67 -21.79 6.28 5.86
C ARG A 67 -21.06 5.40 4.85
N GLU A 68 -20.06 5.96 4.19
CA GLU A 68 -19.16 5.18 3.34
C GLU A 68 -18.24 4.32 4.23
N PRO A 69 -17.98 3.04 3.87
CA PRO A 69 -16.94 2.24 4.51
C PRO A 69 -15.54 2.80 4.20
N LEU A 70 -14.58 2.49 5.06
CA LEU A 70 -13.16 2.85 4.86
C LEU A 70 -12.58 2.22 3.60
N SER A 71 -13.00 0.99 3.28
CA SER A 71 -12.70 0.32 2.01
C SER A 71 -13.85 0.60 1.02
N SER A 72 -13.84 1.81 0.45
CA SER A 72 -14.95 2.35 -0.35
C SER A 72 -14.96 1.84 -1.79
N ALA A 73 -16.10 2.00 -2.48
CA ALA A 73 -16.17 1.73 -3.92
C ALA A 73 -15.27 2.70 -4.73
N ARG A 74 -15.09 3.93 -4.23
CA ARG A 74 -14.19 4.92 -4.84
C ARG A 74 -12.74 4.47 -4.78
N ASP A 75 -12.30 3.94 -3.65
CA ASP A 75 -10.94 3.41 -3.49
C ASP A 75 -10.74 2.14 -4.32
N ALA A 76 -11.78 1.30 -4.45
CA ALA A 76 -11.76 0.14 -5.34
C ALA A 76 -11.55 0.55 -6.81
N VAL A 77 -12.15 1.66 -7.27
CA VAL A 77 -11.90 2.20 -8.63
C VAL A 77 -10.46 2.69 -8.77
N ALA A 78 -9.91 3.39 -7.77
CA ALA A 78 -8.51 3.82 -7.81
C ALA A 78 -7.53 2.64 -7.84
N ALA A 79 -7.79 1.59 -7.04
CA ALA A 79 -7.02 0.36 -7.05
C ALA A 79 -7.12 -0.37 -8.40
N LEU A 80 -8.32 -0.43 -8.99
CA LEU A 80 -8.52 -1.00 -10.32
C LEU A 80 -7.75 -0.21 -11.39
N GLU A 81 -7.78 1.13 -11.35
CA GLU A 81 -6.97 1.95 -12.25
C GLU A 81 -5.48 1.62 -12.09
N MET A 82 -4.95 1.45 -10.87
CA MET A 82 -3.56 1.03 -10.68
C MET A 82 -3.25 -0.33 -11.32
N ILE A 83 -4.13 -1.32 -11.16
CA ILE A 83 -3.97 -2.66 -11.76
C ILE A 83 -3.93 -2.56 -13.28
N LEU A 84 -4.86 -1.82 -13.88
CA LEU A 84 -4.90 -1.63 -15.33
C LEU A 84 -3.68 -0.80 -15.82
N GLY A 85 -3.26 0.20 -15.05
CA GLY A 85 -2.09 1.02 -15.34
C GLY A 85 -0.79 0.21 -15.38
N ALA A 86 -0.66 -0.81 -14.52
CA ALA A 86 0.49 -1.72 -14.57
C ALA A 86 0.53 -2.53 -15.88
N TYR A 87 -0.61 -3.03 -16.36
CA TYR A 87 -0.68 -3.70 -17.66
C TYR A 87 -0.38 -2.76 -18.82
N GLU A 88 -0.96 -1.56 -18.82
CA GLU A 88 -0.72 -0.55 -19.85
C GLU A 88 0.76 -0.11 -19.88
N ALA A 89 1.40 0.03 -18.72
CA ALA A 89 2.82 0.36 -18.62
C ALA A 89 3.71 -0.72 -19.25
N GLU A 90 3.40 -2.00 -18.99
CA GLU A 90 4.13 -3.12 -19.60
C GLU A 90 3.93 -3.19 -21.12
N ILE A 91 2.69 -3.03 -21.60
CA ILE A 91 2.36 -3.06 -23.04
C ILE A 91 3.08 -1.94 -23.79
N THR A 92 3.13 -0.74 -23.20
CA THR A 92 3.70 0.45 -23.85
C THR A 92 5.19 0.63 -23.59
N GLY A 93 5.75 -0.07 -22.60
CA GLY A 93 7.12 0.11 -22.12
C GLY A 93 7.36 1.49 -21.48
N GLY A 94 6.31 2.13 -20.98
CA GLY A 94 6.33 3.54 -20.56
C GLY A 94 5.63 3.80 -19.23
N ARG A 95 5.82 5.02 -18.71
CA ARG A 95 5.09 5.50 -17.54
C ARG A 95 3.63 5.79 -17.93
N VAL A 96 2.71 5.34 -17.10
CA VAL A 96 1.28 5.65 -17.20
C VAL A 96 0.93 6.72 -16.18
N GLU A 97 0.30 7.79 -16.64
CA GLU A 97 -0.20 8.86 -15.78
C GLU A 97 -1.56 8.49 -15.18
N PHE A 98 -1.79 8.93 -13.94
CA PHE A 98 -3.07 8.77 -13.24
C PHE A 98 -3.79 10.11 -13.08
N PRO A 99 -5.13 10.17 -13.27
CA PRO A 99 -6.01 9.07 -13.70
C PRO A 99 -5.69 8.60 -15.13
N MET A 100 -5.94 7.32 -15.42
CA MET A 100 -5.61 6.76 -16.74
C MET A 100 -6.33 7.51 -17.87
N GLN A 101 -5.58 7.94 -18.89
CA GLN A 101 -6.13 8.62 -20.06
C GLN A 101 -6.93 7.65 -20.96
N ARG A 102 -6.40 6.44 -21.16
CA ARG A 102 -7.07 5.34 -21.84
C ARG A 102 -7.84 4.52 -20.81
N ARG A 103 -9.17 4.49 -20.90
CA ARG A 103 -10.06 3.82 -19.92
C ARG A 103 -10.63 2.49 -20.42
N GLU A 104 -10.25 2.06 -21.62
CA GLU A 104 -10.50 0.70 -22.11
C GLU A 104 -9.61 -0.31 -21.37
N HIS A 105 -10.06 -1.56 -21.27
CA HIS A 105 -9.27 -2.62 -20.67
C HIS A 105 -7.98 -2.88 -21.48
N PRO A 106 -6.77 -2.67 -20.94
CA PRO A 106 -5.52 -2.70 -21.72
C PRO A 106 -5.28 -4.03 -22.43
N LEU A 107 -5.49 -5.16 -21.74
CA LEU A 107 -5.33 -6.49 -22.34
C LEU A 107 -6.33 -6.82 -23.46
N VAL A 108 -7.53 -6.23 -23.43
CA VAL A 108 -8.52 -6.42 -24.51
C VAL A 108 -8.07 -5.64 -25.74
N SER A 109 -7.72 -4.36 -25.57
CA SER A 109 -7.21 -3.52 -26.65
C SER A 109 -5.93 -4.09 -27.27
N TRP A 110 -5.00 -4.56 -26.45
CA TRP A 110 -3.77 -5.21 -26.91
C TRP A 110 -4.05 -6.46 -27.74
N ARG A 111 -4.94 -7.35 -27.28
CA ARG A 111 -5.35 -8.54 -28.04
C ARG A 111 -6.01 -8.19 -29.38
N GLU A 112 -6.69 -7.05 -29.45
CA GLU A 112 -7.35 -6.53 -30.64
C GLU A 112 -6.42 -5.72 -31.56
N GLY A 113 -5.16 -5.51 -31.17
CA GLY A 113 -4.16 -4.77 -31.94
C GLY A 113 -4.39 -3.25 -31.96
N ARG A 114 -5.02 -2.71 -30.92
CA ARG A 114 -5.28 -1.27 -30.74
C ARG A 114 -4.28 -0.59 -29.81
#